data_AF-A0A381XIR8-F1
#
_entry.id   AF-A0A381XIR8-F1
#
_cell.length_a   1.000
_cell.length_b   1.000
_cell.length_c   1.000
_cell.angle_alpha   90.00
_cell.angle_beta   90.00
_cell.angle_gamma   90.00
#
_symmetry.space_group_name_H-M   'P 1'
#
loop_
_entity.id
_entity.type
_entity.pdbx_description
1 polymer ?
#
loop_
_entity_poly.entity_id
_entity_poly.type
_entity_poly.pdbx_seq_one_letter_code
_entity_poly.pdbx_strand_id
1 'polypeptide(L)'
;VAKLAGVSPGTTTHHFSGRADLLRESFIGYLASADILFDNLVSAAEQEEDLDVGGVRRVLVSIIKREFADASLMRAEHELLLHASTDEELAKVVIAWQARAIGAIAALLERAGVQRPTESARTLINFIRGFELERLLNPRLSAKEFDRRITPLLHAVRDTD
;
A
#
# COMPACT_ATOMS: atom_id res chain seq x y z
N VAL A 1 21.87 -8.28 10.67
CA VAL A 1 21.00 -7.47 11.56
C VAL A 1 21.77 -6.87 12.72
N ALA A 2 22.36 -7.66 13.63
CA ALA A 2 23.09 -7.15 14.81
C ALA A 2 24.10 -6.03 14.49
N LYS A 3 24.94 -6.23 13.46
CA LYS A 3 25.89 -5.21 12.97
C LYS A 3 25.22 -3.90 12.49
N LEU A 4 24.09 -4.01 11.77
CA LEU A 4 23.35 -2.84 11.27
C LEU A 4 22.61 -2.11 12.41
N ALA A 5 22.13 -2.85 13.40
CA ALA A 5 21.44 -2.33 14.58
C ALA A 5 22.42 -1.85 15.68
N GLY A 6 23.73 -2.00 15.50
CA GLY A 6 24.73 -1.62 16.50
C GLY A 6 24.67 -2.44 17.80
N VAL A 7 24.07 -3.63 17.76
CA VAL A 7 23.90 -4.51 18.93
C VAL A 7 24.77 -5.76 18.83
N SER A 8 24.95 -6.45 19.97
CA SER A 8 25.64 -7.74 19.99
C SER A 8 24.83 -8.81 19.23
N PRO A 9 25.47 -9.82 18.63
CA PRO A 9 24.77 -10.96 18.04
C PRO A 9 23.85 -11.68 19.03
N GLY A 10 24.26 -11.79 20.30
CA GLY A 10 23.48 -12.44 21.37
C GLY A 10 22.16 -11.74 21.67
N THR A 11 22.10 -10.41 21.50
CA THR A 11 20.86 -9.64 21.65
C THR A 11 19.84 -10.04 20.58
N THR A 12 20.27 -10.23 19.33
CA THR A 12 19.34 -10.64 18.27
C THR A 12 18.81 -12.07 18.42
N THR A 13 19.63 -13.00 18.91
CA THR A 13 19.20 -14.39 19.18
C THR A 13 18.34 -14.55 20.42
N HIS A 14 18.37 -13.57 21.33
CA HIS A 14 17.50 -13.53 22.50
C HIS A 14 16.08 -13.06 22.16
N HIS A 15 15.94 -12.15 21.19
CA HIS A 15 14.63 -11.59 20.79
C HIS A 15 13.94 -12.37 19.66
N PHE A 16 14.70 -13.09 18.84
CA PHE A 16 14.15 -13.83 17.71
C PHE A 16 14.63 -15.27 17.73
N SER A 17 13.68 -16.20 17.63
CA SER A 17 13.95 -17.65 17.61
C SER A 17 14.72 -18.10 16.36
N GLY A 18 14.72 -17.28 15.30
CA GLY A 18 15.48 -17.50 14.08
C GLY A 18 15.25 -16.42 13.02
N ARG A 19 15.81 -16.61 11.83
CA ARG A 19 15.69 -15.66 10.71
C ARG A 19 14.24 -15.46 10.26
N ALA A 20 13.44 -16.52 10.21
CA ALA A 20 12.04 -16.44 9.79
C ALA A 20 11.22 -15.58 10.76
N ASP A 21 11.44 -15.78 12.06
CA ASP A 21 10.81 -15.02 13.13
C ASP A 21 11.17 -13.53 13.07
N LEU A 22 12.47 -13.24 12.91
CA LEU A 22 12.96 -11.87 12.71
C LEU A 22 12.34 -11.18 11.48
N LEU A 23 12.20 -11.90 10.36
CA LEU A 23 11.59 -11.36 9.15
C LEU A 23 10.10 -11.09 9.35
N ARG A 24 9.36 -12.02 9.96
CA ARG A 24 7.95 -11.84 10.28
C ARG A 24 7.72 -10.59 11.13
N GLU A 25 8.46 -10.45 12.22
CA GLU A 25 8.36 -9.28 13.11
C GLU A 25 8.76 -7.97 12.41
N SER A 26 9.76 -8.02 11.53
CA SER A 26 10.15 -6.85 10.72
C SER A 26 9.03 -6.42 9.77
N PHE A 27 8.35 -7.39 9.13
CA PHE A 27 7.22 -7.10 8.24
C PHE A 27 5.98 -6.61 9.00
N ILE A 28 5.70 -7.15 10.19
CA ILE A 28 4.64 -6.64 11.07
C ILE A 28 4.94 -5.19 11.46
N GLY A 29 6.18 -4.86 11.82
CA GLY A 29 6.61 -3.49 12.10
C GLY A 29 6.48 -2.55 10.88
N TYR A 30 6.79 -3.04 9.68
CA TYR A 30 6.58 -2.31 8.43
C TYR A 30 5.08 -1.99 8.23
N LEU A 31 4.19 -2.98 8.38
CA LEU A 31 2.75 -2.80 8.22
C LEU A 31 2.16 -1.82 9.23
N ALA A 32 2.59 -1.87 10.50
CA ALA A 32 2.16 -0.90 11.52
C ALA A 32 2.56 0.55 11.17
N SER A 33 3.71 0.72 10.51
CA SER A 33 4.15 2.05 10.03
C SER A 33 3.36 2.51 8.79
N ALA A 34 2.96 1.57 7.93
CA ALA A 34 2.11 1.83 6.78
C ALA A 34 0.67 2.21 7.17
N ASP A 35 0.14 1.67 8.27
CA ASP A 35 -1.20 1.98 8.77
C ASP A 35 -1.38 3.46 9.13
N ILE A 36 -0.39 4.08 9.80
CA ILE A 36 -0.39 5.52 10.13
C ILE A 36 -0.59 6.38 8.86
N LEU A 37 -0.10 5.89 7.73
CA LEU A 37 -0.19 6.54 6.44
C LEU A 37 -1.62 6.51 5.89
N PHE A 38 -2.25 5.34 5.94
CA PHE A 38 -3.65 5.16 5.50
C PHE A 38 -4.62 5.93 6.38
N ASP A 39 -4.41 5.94 7.70
CA ASP A 39 -5.26 6.68 8.63
C ASP A 39 -5.25 8.18 8.30
N ASN A 40 -4.08 8.75 8.00
CA ASN A 40 -3.97 10.15 7.59
C ASN A 40 -4.70 10.44 6.26
N LEU A 41 -4.74 9.50 5.32
CA LEU A 41 -5.46 9.64 4.06
C LEU A 41 -6.97 9.61 4.26
N VAL A 42 -7.46 8.70 5.10
CA VAL A 42 -8.88 8.63 5.48
C VAL A 42 -9.29 9.92 6.17
N SER A 43 -8.54 10.38 7.18
CA SER A 43 -8.84 11.61 7.91
C SER A 43 -8.78 12.87 7.05
N ALA A 44 -7.85 12.96 6.10
CA ALA A 44 -7.78 14.11 5.19
C ALA A 44 -9.00 14.17 4.26
N ALA A 45 -9.47 13.02 3.78
CA ALA A 45 -10.63 12.97 2.93
C ALA A 45 -11.93 13.25 3.68
N GLU A 46 -12.07 12.82 4.94
CA GLU A 46 -13.23 13.13 5.80
C GLU A 46 -13.49 14.64 5.94
N GLN A 47 -12.46 15.47 5.74
CA GLN A 47 -12.55 16.94 5.85
C GLN A 47 -12.96 17.64 4.54
N GLU A 48 -13.00 16.95 3.39
CA GLU A 48 -13.35 17.55 2.10
C GLU A 48 -14.86 17.35 1.84
N GLU A 49 -15.67 18.43 1.89
CA GLU A 49 -17.15 18.35 1.79
C GLU A 49 -17.63 17.79 0.44
N ASP A 50 -17.01 18.21 -0.66
CA ASP A 50 -17.40 17.84 -2.04
C ASP A 50 -16.32 16.96 -2.71
N LEU A 51 -16.15 15.74 -2.20
CA LEU A 51 -15.21 14.78 -2.78
C LEU A 51 -15.74 14.21 -4.10
N ASP A 52 -15.03 14.46 -5.20
CA ASP A 52 -15.29 13.87 -6.51
C ASP A 52 -14.22 12.82 -6.90
N VAL A 53 -14.42 12.15 -8.04
CA VAL A 53 -13.43 11.19 -8.58
C VAL A 53 -12.06 11.85 -8.83
N GLY A 54 -12.04 13.16 -9.13
CA GLY A 54 -10.82 13.95 -9.23
C GLY A 54 -10.07 14.07 -7.88
N GLY A 55 -10.80 14.18 -6.77
CA GLY A 55 -10.29 14.14 -5.41
C GLY A 55 -9.69 12.78 -5.07
N VAL A 56 -10.40 11.70 -5.37
CA VAL A 56 -9.87 10.33 -5.22
C VAL A 56 -8.58 10.15 -6.03
N ARG A 57 -8.51 10.68 -7.26
CA ARG A 57 -7.27 10.67 -8.05
C ARG A 57 -6.12 11.39 -7.35
N ARG A 58 -6.36 12.59 -6.80
CA ARG A 58 -5.33 13.38 -6.10
C ARG A 58 -4.77 12.61 -4.89
N VAL A 59 -5.63 11.93 -4.15
CA VAL A 59 -5.27 11.05 -3.03
C VAL A 59 -4.35 9.93 -3.51
N LEU A 60 -4.76 9.15 -4.52
CA LEU A 60 -3.96 8.02 -5.04
C LEU A 60 -2.60 8.46 -5.60
N VAL A 61 -2.54 9.60 -6.30
CA VAL A 61 -1.29 10.17 -6.80
C VAL A 61 -0.36 10.60 -5.64
N SER A 62 -0.93 11.07 -4.53
CA SER A 62 -0.16 11.50 -3.36
C SER A 62 0.45 10.31 -2.61
N ILE A 63 -0.27 9.18 -2.51
CA ILE A 63 0.23 7.90 -2.00
C ILE A 63 1.48 7.49 -2.78
N ILE A 64 1.31 7.36 -4.10
CA ILE A 64 2.37 6.94 -5.02
C ILE A 64 3.59 7.87 -4.97
N LYS A 65 3.40 9.19 -4.89
CA LYS A 65 4.52 10.14 -4.77
C LYS A 65 5.38 9.86 -3.54
N ARG A 66 4.75 9.47 -2.42
CA ARG A 66 5.46 9.16 -1.18
C ARG A 66 6.19 7.83 -1.29
N GLU A 67 5.56 6.79 -1.81
CA GLU A 67 6.22 5.50 -2.04
C GLU A 67 7.40 5.63 -3.01
N PHE A 68 7.29 6.51 -4.01
CA PHE A 68 8.35 6.74 -4.99
C PHE A 68 9.52 7.54 -4.43
N ALA A 69 9.32 8.25 -3.31
CA ALA A 69 10.39 8.97 -2.62
C ALA A 69 11.40 8.00 -1.97
N ASP A 70 10.99 6.76 -1.68
CA ASP A 70 11.86 5.73 -1.12
C ASP A 70 11.62 4.37 -1.79
N ALA A 71 12.49 4.04 -2.75
CA ALA A 71 12.43 2.77 -3.46
C ALA A 71 12.65 1.55 -2.57
N SER A 72 13.18 1.70 -1.36
CA SER A 72 13.30 0.60 -0.41
C SER A 72 11.96 0.17 0.17
N LEU A 73 11.02 1.11 0.35
CA LEU A 73 9.66 0.81 0.83
C LEU A 73 8.88 -0.02 -0.19
N MET A 74 8.93 0.36 -1.46
CA MET A 74 8.31 -0.43 -2.53
C MET A 74 8.88 -1.85 -2.58
N ARG A 75 10.20 -2.02 -2.43
CA ARG A 75 10.79 -3.37 -2.40
C ARG A 75 10.32 -4.16 -1.18
N ALA A 76 10.28 -3.52 -0.01
CA ALA A 76 9.84 -4.16 1.23
C ALA A 76 8.40 -4.69 1.13
N GLU A 77 7.48 -3.93 0.53
CA GLU A 77 6.11 -4.42 0.31
C GLU A 77 6.08 -5.67 -0.59
N HIS A 78 6.83 -5.66 -1.70
CA HIS A 78 6.82 -6.80 -2.62
C HIS A 78 7.51 -8.03 -2.02
N GLU A 79 8.57 -7.85 -1.24
CA GLU A 79 9.20 -8.91 -0.47
C GLU A 79 8.25 -9.47 0.60
N LEU A 80 7.46 -8.62 1.26
CA LEU A 80 6.41 -9.02 2.20
C LEU A 80 5.37 -9.91 1.51
N LEU A 81 4.82 -9.48 0.37
CA LEU A 81 3.81 -10.25 -0.37
C LEU A 81 4.35 -11.63 -0.78
N LEU A 82 5.60 -11.70 -1.26
CA LEU A 82 6.25 -12.97 -1.59
C LEU A 82 6.46 -13.83 -0.35
N HIS A 83 6.92 -13.27 0.76
CA HIS A 83 7.16 -14.04 1.98
C HIS A 83 5.86 -14.59 2.58
N ALA A 84 4.82 -13.75 2.64
CA ALA A 84 3.49 -14.11 3.12
C ALA A 84 2.86 -15.25 2.31
N SER A 85 3.21 -15.42 1.03
CA SER A 85 2.72 -16.55 0.22
C SER A 85 3.14 -17.93 0.74
N THR A 86 4.13 -17.98 1.64
CA THR A 86 4.68 -19.21 2.22
C THR A 86 4.59 -19.27 3.76
N ASP A 87 4.03 -18.25 4.41
CA ASP A 87 3.86 -18.15 5.86
C ASP A 87 2.40 -17.81 6.17
N GLU A 88 1.64 -18.80 6.66
CA GLU A 88 0.19 -18.65 6.90
C GLU A 88 -0.16 -17.58 7.94
N GLU A 89 0.68 -17.41 8.97
CA GLU A 89 0.43 -16.40 10.00
C GLU A 89 0.67 -15.00 9.45
N LEU A 90 1.74 -14.81 8.68
CA LEU A 90 1.99 -13.54 8.00
C LEU A 90 0.93 -13.26 6.92
N ALA A 91 0.46 -14.29 6.20
CA ALA A 91 -0.61 -14.15 5.22
C ALA A 91 -1.88 -13.57 5.83
N LYS A 92 -2.30 -14.05 7.01
CA LYS A 92 -3.47 -13.53 7.72
C LYS A 92 -3.33 -12.03 8.03
N VAL A 93 -2.14 -11.62 8.52
CA VAL A 93 -1.85 -10.22 8.83
C VAL A 93 -1.90 -9.35 7.57
N VAL A 94 -1.27 -9.79 6.48
CA VAL A 94 -1.26 -9.08 5.19
C VAL A 94 -2.67 -8.97 4.60
N ILE A 95 -3.47 -10.04 4.66
CA ILE A 95 -4.87 -10.03 4.18
C ILE A 95 -5.70 -9.02 4.97
N ALA A 96 -5.56 -8.99 6.29
CA ALA A 96 -6.28 -8.04 7.14
C ALA A 96 -5.85 -6.58 6.86
N TRP A 97 -4.56 -6.34 6.67
CA TRP A 97 -4.04 -5.03 6.26
C TRP A 97 -4.60 -4.60 4.89
N GLN A 98 -4.56 -5.48 3.89
CA GLN A 98 -5.09 -5.18 2.56
C GLN A 98 -6.60 -4.93 2.59
N ALA A 99 -7.37 -5.67 3.41
CA ALA A 99 -8.80 -5.44 3.57
C ALA A 99 -9.09 -4.04 4.13
N ARG A 100 -8.29 -3.54 5.07
CA ARG A 100 -8.40 -2.18 5.59
C ARG A 100 -8.09 -1.13 4.52
N ALA A 101 -7.01 -1.31 3.75
CA ALA A 101 -6.67 -0.42 2.64
C ALA A 101 -7.78 -0.38 1.57
N ILE A 102 -8.36 -1.53 1.21
CA ILE A 102 -9.51 -1.62 0.31
C ILE A 102 -10.70 -0.84 0.88
N GLY A 103 -11.03 -1.04 2.16
CA GLY A 103 -12.14 -0.36 2.82
C GLY A 103 -11.97 1.17 2.82
N ALA A 104 -10.76 1.66 3.11
CA ALA A 104 -10.44 3.08 3.08
C ALA A 104 -10.66 3.68 1.68
N ILE A 105 -10.10 3.08 0.63
CA ILE A 105 -10.28 3.58 -0.74
C ILE A 105 -11.73 3.45 -1.21
N ALA A 106 -12.43 2.37 -0.81
CA ALA A 106 -13.84 2.19 -1.13
C ALA A 106 -14.71 3.30 -0.53
N ALA A 107 -14.46 3.72 0.71
CA ALA A 107 -15.18 4.83 1.33
C ALA A 107 -15.00 6.16 0.56
N LEU A 108 -13.80 6.41 0.03
CA LEU A 108 -13.54 7.58 -0.83
C LEU A 108 -14.33 7.51 -2.15
N LEU A 109 -14.35 6.33 -2.77
CA LEU A 109 -15.05 6.10 -4.03
C LEU A 109 -16.58 6.21 -3.86
N GLU A 110 -17.12 5.67 -2.77
CA GLU A 110 -18.54 5.75 -2.44
C GLU A 110 -18.98 7.21 -2.30
N ARG A 111 -18.23 8.02 -1.56
CA ARG A 111 -18.48 9.46 -1.43
C ARG A 111 -18.36 10.21 -2.75
N ALA A 112 -17.47 9.76 -3.63
CA ALA A 112 -17.34 10.27 -4.99
C ALA A 112 -18.43 9.77 -5.97
N GLY A 113 -19.43 9.02 -5.48
CA GLY A 113 -20.57 8.55 -6.26
C GLY A 113 -20.31 7.33 -7.14
N VAL A 114 -19.25 6.57 -6.86
CA VAL A 114 -18.94 5.33 -7.60
C VAL A 114 -19.85 4.20 -7.13
N GLN A 115 -20.53 3.54 -8.07
CA GLN A 115 -21.57 2.52 -7.79
C GLN A 115 -21.02 1.24 -7.14
N ARG A 116 -19.80 0.84 -7.51
CA ARG A 116 -19.18 -0.43 -7.07
C ARG A 116 -17.87 -0.14 -6.31
N PRO A 117 -17.92 0.57 -5.18
CA PRO A 117 -16.74 1.19 -4.56
C PRO A 117 -15.71 0.14 -4.10
N THR A 118 -16.14 -0.97 -3.51
CA THR A 118 -15.23 -2.02 -3.03
C THR A 118 -14.49 -2.75 -4.15
N GLU A 119 -15.18 -3.07 -5.24
CA GLU A 119 -14.55 -3.76 -6.39
C GLU A 119 -13.64 -2.81 -7.18
N SER A 120 -14.04 -1.55 -7.27
CA SER A 120 -13.22 -0.47 -7.83
C SER A 120 -11.96 -0.26 -6.99
N ALA A 121 -12.06 -0.20 -5.66
CA ALA A 121 -10.91 -0.10 -4.76
C ALA A 121 -9.92 -1.27 -4.93
N ARG A 122 -10.42 -2.51 -5.03
CA ARG A 122 -9.59 -3.69 -5.32
C ARG A 122 -8.84 -3.54 -6.65
N THR A 123 -9.54 -3.08 -7.69
CA THR A 123 -8.96 -2.85 -9.02
C THR A 123 -7.85 -1.80 -8.97
N LEU A 124 -8.08 -0.68 -8.27
CA LEU A 124 -7.11 0.40 -8.13
C LEU A 124 -5.87 -0.03 -7.33
N ILE A 125 -6.03 -0.80 -6.24
CA ILE A 125 -4.91 -1.36 -5.48
C ILE A 125 -4.07 -2.32 -6.34
N ASN A 126 -4.72 -3.20 -7.10
CA ASN A 126 -4.02 -4.11 -8.00
C ASN A 126 -3.25 -3.35 -9.09
N PHE A 127 -3.83 -2.26 -9.60
CA PHE A 127 -3.17 -1.38 -10.55
C PHE A 127 -1.95 -0.66 -9.92
N ILE A 128 -2.08 -0.13 -8.70
CA ILE A 128 -0.99 0.51 -7.96
C ILE A 128 0.20 -0.45 -7.83
N ARG A 129 -0.05 -1.66 -7.31
CA ARG A 129 1.00 -2.69 -7.17
C ARG A 129 1.64 -3.08 -8.49
N GLY A 130 0.84 -3.23 -9.55
CA GLY A 130 1.35 -3.48 -10.89
C GLY A 130 2.27 -2.36 -11.39
N PHE A 131 1.90 -1.10 -11.14
CA PHE A 131 2.70 0.05 -11.51
C PHE A 131 4.00 0.15 -10.69
N GLU A 132 3.95 -0.15 -9.39
CA GLU A 132 5.14 -0.21 -8.52
C GLU A 132 6.13 -1.28 -8.98
N LEU A 133 5.65 -2.48 -9.29
CA LEU A 133 6.46 -3.54 -9.90
C LEU A 133 7.13 -3.08 -11.20
N GLU A 134 6.36 -2.44 -12.10
CA GLU A 134 6.91 -1.89 -13.35
C GLU A 134 7.99 -0.84 -13.06
N ARG A 135 7.78 0.02 -12.05
CA ARG A 135 8.74 1.04 -11.63
C ARG A 135 10.01 0.45 -11.05
N LEU A 136 9.93 -0.64 -10.28
CA LEU A 136 11.12 -1.33 -9.77
C LEU A 136 12.05 -1.77 -10.91
N LEU A 137 11.48 -2.13 -12.07
CA LEU A 137 12.23 -2.48 -13.29
C LEU A 137 12.57 -1.26 -14.15
N ASN A 138 11.76 -0.21 -14.10
CA ASN A 138 11.94 1.02 -14.86
C ASN A 138 11.84 2.26 -13.94
N PRO A 139 12.94 2.66 -13.28
CA PRO A 139 12.95 3.79 -12.34
C PRO A 139 12.58 5.15 -12.95
N ARG A 140 12.52 5.26 -14.29
CA ARG A 140 12.12 6.47 -15.02
C ARG A 140 10.61 6.69 -15.07
N LEU A 141 9.81 5.67 -14.77
CA LEU A 141 8.38 5.88 -14.53
C LEU A 141 8.24 6.92 -13.42
N SER A 142 7.20 7.74 -13.46
CA SER A 142 7.04 8.86 -12.54
C SER A 142 5.62 8.94 -12.03
N ALA A 143 5.39 9.73 -10.96
CA ALA A 143 4.03 10.00 -10.50
C ALA A 143 3.15 10.65 -11.59
N LYS A 144 3.76 11.39 -12.55
CA LYS A 144 3.03 11.93 -13.71
C LYS A 144 2.55 10.81 -14.65
N GLU A 145 3.37 9.78 -14.83
CA GLU A 145 3.00 8.63 -15.66
C GLU A 145 1.95 7.76 -14.97
N PHE A 146 2.02 7.62 -13.64
CA PHE A 146 0.96 7.01 -12.84
C PHE A 146 -0.36 7.78 -12.99
N ASP A 147 -0.35 9.10 -12.78
CA ASP A 147 -1.52 9.98 -12.91
C ASP A 147 -2.18 9.88 -14.29
N ARG A 148 -1.36 9.84 -15.35
CA ARG A 148 -1.82 9.64 -16.74
C ARG A 148 -2.54 8.31 -16.93
N ARG A 149 -2.07 7.23 -16.29
CA ARG A 149 -2.60 5.86 -16.48
C ARG A 149 -3.77 5.54 -15.54
N ILE A 150 -3.82 6.11 -14.34
CA ILE A 150 -4.94 5.93 -13.39
C ILE A 150 -6.20 6.69 -13.83
N THR A 151 -6.04 7.84 -14.50
CA THR A 151 -7.15 8.68 -14.96
C THR A 151 -8.21 7.92 -15.78
N PRO A 152 -7.87 7.21 -16.87
CA PRO A 152 -8.87 6.45 -17.63
C PRO A 152 -9.49 5.29 -16.83
N LEU A 153 -8.75 4.67 -15.89
CA LEU A 153 -9.30 3.63 -15.01
C LEU A 153 -10.35 4.19 -14.06
N LEU A 154 -10.09 5.37 -13.48
CA LEU A 154 -11.04 6.05 -12.60
C LEU A 154 -12.31 6.50 -13.32
N HIS A 155 -12.22 6.87 -14.60
CA HIS A 155 -13.41 7.11 -15.42
C HIS A 155 -14.19 5.81 -15.68
N ALA A 156 -13.50 4.72 -16.02
CA ALA A 156 -14.14 3.44 -16.31
C ALA A 156 -14.90 2.87 -15.10
N VAL A 157 -14.36 3.00 -13.88
CA VAL A 157 -15.05 2.52 -12.66
C VAL A 157 -16.25 3.38 -12.25
N ARG A 158 -16.35 4.62 -12.75
CA ARG A 158 -17.52 5.47 -12.52
C ARG A 158 -18.72 5.03 -13.36
N ASP A 159 -18.46 4.55 -14.58
CA ASP A 159 -19.48 4.38 -15.63
C ASP A 159 -19.95 2.92 -15.82
N THR A 160 -19.56 1.98 -14.94
CA THR A 160 -20.05 0.59 -14.99
C THR A 160 -21.43 0.45 -14.34
N ASP A 161 -22.47 0.40 -15.20
CA ASP A 161 -23.83 -0.09 -14.94
C ASP A 161 -23.89 -1.60 -14.67
#